data_AF-A0A1X1AS77-F1
#
_entry.id   AF-A0A1X1AS77-F1
#
_cell.length_a   1.000
_cell.length_b   1.000
_cell.length_c   1.000
_cell.angle_alpha   90.00
_cell.angle_beta   90.00
_cell.angle_gamma   90.00
#
_symmetry.space_group_name_H-M   'P 1'
#
loop_
_entity.id
_entity.type
_entity.pdbx_description
1 polymer ?
#
loop_
_entity_poly.entity_id
_entity_poly.type
_entity_poly.pdbx_seq_one_letter_code
_entity_poly.pdbx_strand_id
1 'polypeptide(L)'
;MGPRRPRTAAGRRLLDDLDEALNDSAKESKKLLEWSEIEIKTLDMLGQTVDRAEDLRRVFDAERKGEGRPAMLVKISAEIRSLDRQISTFMAEIQVDSGPKVSSRHLKAATARWDPARRAGEY
;
A
#
# COMPACT_ATOMS: atom_id res chain seq x y z
N MET A 1 12.63 -14.01 -1.72
CA MET A 1 11.82 -14.05 -2.97
C MET A 1 11.18 -12.67 -3.11
N GLY A 2 11.42 -11.93 -4.19
CA GLY A 2 10.88 -10.57 -4.35
C GLY A 2 9.41 -10.54 -4.79
N PRO A 3 8.76 -9.36 -4.80
CA PRO A 3 7.38 -9.23 -5.28
C PRO A 3 7.26 -9.59 -6.77
N ARG A 4 6.09 -10.10 -7.15
CA ARG A 4 5.71 -10.39 -8.52
C ARG A 4 5.66 -9.11 -9.33
N ARG A 5 6.30 -9.14 -10.49
CA ARG A 5 6.29 -8.02 -11.43
C ARG A 5 4.86 -7.71 -11.92
N PRO A 6 4.40 -6.45 -11.78
CA PRO A 6 3.11 -6.02 -12.31
C PRO A 6 3.07 -6.04 -13.84
N ARG A 7 1.88 -6.23 -14.39
CA ARG A 7 1.62 -6.32 -15.83
C ARG A 7 1.68 -4.95 -16.49
N THR A 8 1.23 -3.88 -15.84
CA THR A 8 1.25 -2.54 -16.43
C THR A 8 2.57 -1.83 -16.15
N ALA A 9 2.92 -0.86 -17.01
CA ALA A 9 4.09 -0.02 -16.79
C ALA A 9 3.96 0.83 -15.51
N ALA A 10 2.74 1.28 -15.19
CA ALA A 10 2.47 2.04 -13.98
C ALA A 10 2.74 1.20 -12.72
N GLY A 11 2.22 -0.03 -12.68
CA GLY A 11 2.50 -0.95 -11.58
C GLY A 11 3.99 -1.27 -11.43
N ARG A 12 4.70 -1.52 -12.55
CA ARG A 12 6.14 -1.76 -12.51
C ARG A 12 6.92 -0.58 -11.95
N ARG A 13 6.68 0.63 -12.48
CA ARG A 13 7.35 1.85 -12.01
C ARG A 13 7.15 2.05 -10.52
N LEU A 14 5.92 1.88 -10.01
CA LEU A 14 5.66 2.03 -8.58
C LEU A 14 6.50 1.06 -7.72
N LEU A 15 6.61 -0.20 -8.12
CA LEU A 15 7.43 -1.15 -7.35
C LEU A 15 8.93 -0.87 -7.51
N ASP A 16 9.37 -0.49 -8.71
CA ASP A 16 10.77 -0.09 -8.95
C ASP A 16 11.13 1.15 -8.09
N ASP A 17 10.24 2.14 -7.96
CA ASP A 17 10.41 3.34 -7.12
C ASP A 17 10.49 2.98 -5.62
N LEU A 18 9.69 2.01 -5.17
CA LEU A 18 9.74 1.52 -3.78
C LEU A 18 11.03 0.76 -3.49
N ASP A 19 11.49 -0.09 -4.42
CA ASP A 19 12.78 -0.78 -4.33
C ASP A 19 13.94 0.23 -4.30
N GLU A 20 13.90 1.29 -5.12
CA GLU A 20 14.89 2.37 -5.10
C GLU A 20 14.90 3.09 -3.75
N ALA A 21 13.72 3.44 -3.23
CA ALA A 21 13.60 4.10 -1.94
C ALA A 21 14.16 3.23 -0.78
N LEU A 22 13.94 1.91 -0.81
CA LEU A 22 14.48 0.98 0.19
C LEU A 22 16.01 0.94 0.12
N ASN A 23 16.56 0.89 -1.09
CA ASN A 23 18.00 0.90 -1.31
C ASN A 23 18.65 2.20 -0.81
N ASP A 24 18.00 3.34 -1.01
CA ASP A 24 18.51 4.62 -0.53
C ASP A 24 18.48 4.71 1.01
N SER A 25 17.41 4.24 1.64
CA SER A 25 17.32 4.10 3.10
C SER A 25 18.38 3.14 3.67
N ALA A 26 18.66 2.04 2.96
CA ALA A 26 19.73 1.11 3.32
C ALA A 26 21.12 1.78 3.29
N LYS A 27 21.40 2.58 2.26
CA LYS A 27 22.65 3.35 2.13
C LYS A 27 22.79 4.37 3.26
N GLU A 28 21.72 5.13 3.55
CA GLU A 28 21.73 6.17 4.58
C GLU A 28 21.93 5.58 5.98
N SER A 29 21.21 4.49 6.30
CA SER A 29 21.31 3.82 7.59
C SER A 29 22.54 2.93 7.74
N LYS A 30 23.32 2.73 6.67
CA LYS A 30 24.45 1.78 6.58
C LYS A 30 24.06 0.37 7.03
N LYS A 31 22.81 -0.02 6.77
CA LYS A 31 22.26 -1.35 7.07
C LYS A 31 21.79 -2.00 5.78
N LEU A 32 21.86 -3.32 5.73
CA LEU A 32 21.16 -4.08 4.70
C LEU A 32 19.68 -4.09 5.09
N LEU A 33 18.85 -3.48 4.25
CA LEU A 33 17.40 -3.53 4.36
C LEU A 33 16.86 -4.44 3.26
N GLU A 34 15.93 -5.30 3.63
CA GLU A 34 15.22 -6.19 2.71
C GLU A 34 13.75 -6.19 3.07
N TRP A 35 12.90 -6.34 2.06
CA TRP A 35 11.47 -6.52 2.29
C TRP A 35 11.20 -7.80 3.08
N SER A 36 10.42 -7.68 4.14
CA SER A 36 9.87 -8.84 4.84
C SER A 36 8.88 -9.61 3.95
N GLU A 37 8.60 -10.87 4.29
CA GLU A 37 7.62 -11.68 3.55
C GLU A 37 6.21 -11.06 3.51
N ILE A 38 5.84 -10.34 4.58
CA ILE A 38 4.56 -9.63 4.65
C ILE A 38 4.58 -8.45 3.68
N GLU A 39 5.65 -7.67 3.65
CA GLU A 39 5.80 -6.55 2.71
C GLU A 39 5.82 -7.03 1.26
N ILE A 40 6.50 -8.14 0.97
CA ILE A 40 6.46 -8.76 -0.37
C ILE A 40 5.02 -9.07 -0.80
N LYS A 41 4.20 -9.64 0.09
CA LYS A 41 2.78 -9.90 -0.20
C LYS A 41 1.98 -8.60 -0.37
N THR A 42 2.28 -7.57 0.42
CA THR A 42 1.64 -6.26 0.28
C THR A 42 2.02 -5.58 -1.04
N LEU A 43 3.29 -5.66 -1.45
CA LEU A 43 3.79 -5.17 -2.74
C LEU A 43 3.13 -5.92 -3.91
N ASP A 44 2.94 -7.24 -3.79
CA ASP A 44 2.20 -8.06 -4.77
C ASP A 44 0.75 -7.56 -4.94
N MET A 45 0.06 -7.31 -3.82
CA MET A 45 -1.31 -6.81 -3.84
C MET A 45 -1.38 -5.39 -4.40
N LEU A 46 -0.47 -4.52 -3.98
CA LEU A 46 -0.35 -3.15 -4.46
C LEU A 46 -0.17 -3.11 -5.98
N GLY A 47 0.76 -3.90 -6.51
CA GLY A 47 1.01 -4.00 -7.95
C GLY A 47 -0.24 -4.42 -8.74
N GLN A 48 -0.97 -5.41 -8.24
CA GLN A 48 -2.23 -5.87 -8.86
C GLN A 48 -3.33 -4.82 -8.79
N THR A 49 -3.46 -4.10 -7.67
CA THR A 49 -4.46 -3.03 -7.53
C THR A 49 -4.16 -1.88 -8.49
N VAL A 50 -2.90 -1.51 -8.66
CA VAL A 50 -2.48 -0.46 -9.62
C VAL A 50 -2.75 -0.89 -11.05
N ASP A 51 -2.43 -2.14 -11.42
CA ASP A 51 -2.75 -2.68 -12.74
C ASP A 51 -4.25 -2.59 -13.05
N ARG A 52 -5.09 -2.94 -12.07
CA ARG A 52 -6.55 -2.88 -12.23
C ARG A 52 -7.06 -1.44 -12.34
N ALA A 53 -6.50 -0.51 -11.56
CA ALA A 53 -6.85 0.91 -11.64
C ALA A 53 -6.51 1.47 -13.02
N GLU A 54 -5.34 1.11 -13.55
CA GLU A 54 -4.89 1.51 -14.88
C GLU A 54 -5.78 0.94 -16.00
N ASP A 55 -6.16 -0.33 -15.93
CA ASP A 55 -7.11 -0.91 -16.90
C ASP A 55 -8.46 -0.18 -16.86
N LEU A 56 -8.99 0.12 -15.66
CA LEU A 56 -10.26 0.84 -15.53
C LEU A 56 -10.19 2.28 -16.02
N ARG A 57 -9.05 2.97 -15.84
CA ARG A 57 -8.83 4.30 -16.43
C ARG A 57 -8.88 4.24 -17.96
N ARG A 58 -8.29 3.20 -18.57
CA ARG A 58 -8.40 2.99 -20.03
C ARG A 58 -9.83 2.71 -20.47
N VAL A 59 -10.57 1.88 -19.74
CA VAL A 59 -11.99 1.61 -20.02
C VAL A 59 -12.83 2.87 -19.86
N PHE A 60 -12.57 3.68 -18.84
CA PHE A 60 -13.23 4.96 -18.63
C PHE A 60 -13.01 5.90 -19.82
N ASP A 61 -11.76 6.05 -20.26
CA ASP A 61 -11.43 6.91 -21.39
C ASP A 61 -12.04 6.41 -22.70
N ALA A 62 -12.10 5.09 -22.90
CA ALA A 62 -12.75 4.48 -24.05
C ALA A 62 -14.26 4.73 -24.04
N GLU A 63 -14.95 4.50 -22.91
CA GLU A 63 -16.38 4.77 -22.76
C GLU A 63 -16.68 6.27 -22.96
N ARG A 64 -15.83 7.15 -22.41
CA ARG A 64 -15.98 8.61 -22.54
C ARG A 64 -15.85 9.09 -23.99
N LYS A 65 -15.00 8.45 -24.80
CA LYS A 65 -14.82 8.76 -26.23
C LYS A 65 -15.90 8.13 -27.12
N GLY A 66 -16.50 7.03 -26.67
CA GLY A 66 -17.58 6.33 -27.36
C GLY A 66 -18.96 6.95 -27.07
N GLU A 67 -19.90 6.11 -26.64
CA GLU A 67 -21.28 6.54 -26.31
C GLU A 67 -21.34 7.48 -25.10
N GLY A 68 -20.32 7.48 -24.23
CA GLY A 68 -20.24 8.37 -23.08
C GLY A 68 -21.35 8.15 -22.06
N ARG A 69 -21.79 6.90 -21.86
CA ARG A 69 -22.99 6.62 -21.05
C ARG A 69 -22.77 7.07 -19.61
N PRO A 70 -23.53 8.07 -19.10
CA PRO A 70 -23.26 8.65 -17.80
C PRO A 70 -23.27 7.65 -16.65
N ALA A 71 -24.22 6.71 -16.66
CA ALA A 71 -24.32 5.67 -15.63
C ALA A 71 -23.09 4.75 -15.60
N MET A 72 -22.49 4.45 -16.75
CA MET A 72 -21.28 3.62 -16.84
C MET A 72 -20.06 4.40 -16.37
N LEU A 73 -19.92 5.65 -16.81
CA LEU A 73 -18.82 6.52 -16.39
C LEU A 73 -18.81 6.72 -14.87
N VAL A 74 -19.98 6.91 -14.24
CA VAL A 74 -20.11 7.02 -12.78
C VAL A 74 -19.68 5.74 -12.08
N LYS A 75 -20.10 4.55 -12.57
CA LYS A 75 -19.71 3.26 -12.00
C LYS A 75 -18.21 3.03 -12.06
N ILE A 76 -17.59 3.26 -13.23
CA ILE A 76 -16.15 3.10 -13.41
C ILE A 76 -15.39 4.10 -12.52
N SER A 77 -15.86 5.34 -12.44
CA SER A 77 -15.26 6.37 -11.57
C SER A 77 -15.33 6.00 -10.09
N ALA A 78 -16.42 5.36 -9.66
CA ALA A 78 -16.55 4.88 -8.29
C ALA A 78 -15.55 3.77 -7.98
N GLU A 79 -15.36 2.83 -8.90
CA GLU A 79 -14.39 1.74 -8.75
C GLU A 79 -12.95 2.26 -8.74
N ILE A 80 -12.59 3.21 -9.62
CA ILE A 80 -11.27 3.85 -9.63
C ILE A 80 -10.97 4.48 -8.25
N ARG A 81 -11.92 5.25 -7.69
CA ARG A 81 -11.74 5.85 -6.35
C ARG A 81 -11.60 4.82 -5.24
N SER A 82 -12.24 3.66 -5.37
CA SER A 82 -12.11 2.55 -4.43
C SER A 82 -10.69 1.97 -4.46
N LEU A 83 -10.17 1.73 -5.67
CA LEU A 83 -8.81 1.23 -5.87
C LEU A 83 -7.77 2.26 -5.43
N ASP A 84 -7.94 3.54 -5.73
CA ASP A 84 -7.04 4.61 -5.29
C ASP A 84 -6.96 4.70 -3.75
N ARG A 85 -8.09 4.49 -3.07
CA ARG A 85 -8.12 4.39 -1.59
C ARG A 85 -7.35 3.17 -1.11
N GLN A 86 -7.54 2.01 -1.74
CA GLN A 86 -6.84 0.78 -1.37
C GLN A 86 -5.33 0.90 -1.59
N ILE A 87 -4.90 1.52 -2.70
CA ILE A 87 -3.49 1.86 -2.97
C ILE A 87 -2.94 2.73 -1.84
N SER A 88 -3.68 3.77 -1.45
CA SER A 88 -3.26 4.66 -0.36
C SER A 88 -3.10 3.91 0.96
N THR A 89 -3.99 2.95 1.26
CA THR A 89 -3.88 2.09 2.44
C THR A 89 -2.62 1.23 2.39
N PHE A 90 -2.34 0.56 1.28
CA PHE A 90 -1.12 -0.25 1.15
C PHE A 90 0.16 0.59 1.24
N MET A 91 0.17 1.78 0.63
CA MET A 91 1.31 2.70 0.71
C MET A 91 1.56 3.19 2.14
N ALA A 92 0.51 3.43 2.92
CA ALA A 92 0.64 3.73 4.35
C ALA A 92 1.15 2.52 5.16
N GLU A 93 1.07 1.31 4.59
CA GLU A 93 1.50 0.09 5.25
C GLU A 93 2.96 -0.30 4.99
N ILE A 94 3.54 0.11 3.86
CA ILE A 94 4.90 -0.23 3.46
C ILE A 94 5.90 0.68 4.20
N GLN A 95 6.95 0.10 4.77
CA GLN A 95 7.98 0.85 5.48
C GLN A 95 9.30 0.80 4.73
N VAL A 96 9.75 1.96 4.29
CA VAL A 96 11.03 2.10 3.60
C VAL A 96 12.16 2.41 4.59
N ASP A 97 11.81 2.88 5.79
CA ASP A 97 12.72 3.22 6.87
C ASP A 97 12.75 2.14 7.96
N SER A 98 13.87 2.07 8.71
CA SER A 98 14.01 1.10 9.81
C SER A 98 13.23 1.49 11.09
N GLY A 99 12.25 2.38 10.99
CA GLY A 99 11.51 2.94 12.12
C GLY A 99 10.22 2.16 12.41
N PRO A 100 9.82 1.95 13.68
CA PRO A 100 8.59 1.23 13.98
C PRO A 100 7.35 2.01 13.51
N LYS A 101 6.46 1.31 12.78
CA LYS A 101 5.19 1.81 12.22
C LYS A 101 4.20 2.38 13.23
N VAL A 102 4.32 1.94 14.48
CA VAL A 102 3.38 2.29 15.54
C VAL A 102 4.07 3.27 16.47
N SER A 103 3.49 4.47 16.59
CA SER A 103 3.96 5.39 17.63
C SER A 103 3.93 4.66 18.97
N SER A 104 4.99 4.80 19.76
CA SER A 104 5.09 4.15 21.08
C SER A 104 3.85 4.42 21.95
N ARG A 105 3.14 5.53 21.70
CA ARG A 105 1.87 5.89 22.32
C ARG A 105 0.71 4.96 21.93
N HIS A 106 0.59 4.55 20.66
CA HIS A 106 -0.45 3.62 20.22
C HIS A 106 -0.19 2.18 20.70
N LEU A 107 1.08 1.75 20.75
CA LEU A 107 1.44 0.47 21.37
C LEU A 107 1.08 0.46 22.86
N LYS A 108 1.48 1.49 23.62
CA LYS A 108 1.13 1.62 25.05
C LYS A 108 -0.38 1.61 25.30
N ALA A 109 -1.15 2.31 24.48
CA ALA A 109 -2.61 2.35 24.60
C ALA A 109 -3.29 1.01 24.25
N ALA A 110 -2.76 0.27 23.28
CA ALA A 110 -3.22 -1.08 22.97
C ALA A 110 -2.88 -2.06 24.11
N THR A 111 -1.64 -2.05 24.62
CA THR A 111 -1.23 -2.91 25.74
C THR A 111 -2.06 -2.63 27.01
N ALA A 112 -2.33 -1.35 27.32
CA ALA A 112 -3.12 -0.96 28.50
C ALA A 112 -4.61 -1.38 28.43
N ARG A 113 -5.15 -1.67 27.24
CA ARG A 113 -6.54 -2.12 27.07
C ARG A 113 -6.71 -3.63 27.21
N TRP A 114 -5.67 -4.41 26.92
CA TRP A 114 -5.75 -5.87 26.83
C TRP A 114 -5.02 -6.61 27.97
N ASP A 115 -4.29 -5.90 28.83
CA ASP A 115 -3.57 -6.49 29.96
C ASP A 115 -4.19 -6.09 31.31
N PRO A 116 -5.23 -6.82 31.80
CA PRO A 116 -5.87 -6.52 33.08
C PRO A 116 -4.96 -6.75 34.30
N ALA A 117 -3.83 -7.44 34.15
CA ALA A 117 -2.93 -7.79 35.25
C ALA A 117 -2.14 -6.59 35.82
N ARG A 118 -2.06 -5.46 35.10
CA ARG A 118 -1.35 -4.25 35.58
C ARG A 118 -2.22 -3.23 36.32
N ARG A 119 -3.55 -3.39 36.33
CA ARG A 119 -4.45 -2.53 37.13
C ARG A 119 -4.63 -3.00 38.58
N ALA A 120 -4.22 -4.22 38.91
CA ALA A 120 -4.43 -4.84 40.21
C ALA A 120 -3.13 -4.93 41.05
N GLY A 121 -2.19 -4.00 40.83
CA GLY A 121 -0.91 -3.92 41.55
C GLY A 121 -0.71 -2.65 42.37
N GLU A 122 -1.77 -1.87 42.59
CA GLU A 122 -1.80 -0.78 43.57
C GLU A 122 -2.75 -1.20 44.71
N TYR A 123 -2.23 -2.00 45.64
CA TYR A 123 -2.70 -2.13 47.02
C TYR A 123 -1.51 -2.48 47.91
#